data_AF-S4RXA1-F1
#
_entry.id   AF-S4RXA1-F1
#
_cell.length_a   1.000
_cell.length_b   1.000
_cell.length_c   1.000
_cell.angle_alpha   90.00
_cell.angle_beta   90.00
_cell.angle_gamma   90.00
#
_symmetry.space_group_name_H-M   'P 1'
#
loop_
_entity.id
_entity.type
_entity.pdbx_description
1 polymer ?
#
loop_
_entity_poly.entity_id
_entity_poly.type
_entity_poly.pdbx_seq_one_letter_code
_entity_poly.pdbx_strand_id
1 'polypeptide(L)'
;QGRGGKGSVYVWASGDGGSYDDCNCDGYASSMWTISINSAINDGRTALYDESCSSTLASTFSNGRKKDPEAGVATTDLYGNCTLRHSGTSAAAPEAAGVFALAIEAKGVEWLHNTSASVSLLPHSRSQSHPETAPCIARRTTTSDANRAFFVTKSRGFLGICHDFHLQKQPTTHLTAFRGEDVCAVPGQGRLVLTVDTDACEGRADHVRYLEHVQVVVTVNATRRGDLTLNLTSPMGTRSLLLGRRPRDSDSRVGFHRWPFMTTHTWGEDPRGRWTLEVGFADGAEGPAAAAAARSGVLSEWTLMLHGTHSPPYVGQVVHDSGSKLAMSRRQELEQELGEAVARSLRRRN
;
A
#
# COMPACT_ATOMS: atom_id res chain seq x y z
N GLN A 1 -2.21 -0.76 -24.63
CA GLN A 1 -2.59 0.04 -25.83
C GLN A 1 -2.29 1.52 -25.65
N GLY A 2 -2.75 2.16 -24.56
CA GLY A 2 -2.48 3.58 -24.28
C GLY A 2 -0.99 3.97 -24.34
N ARG A 3 -0.73 5.23 -24.70
CA ARG A 3 0.61 5.83 -24.85
C ARG A 3 1.55 5.00 -25.75
N GLY A 4 1.05 4.52 -26.90
CA GLY A 4 1.85 3.73 -27.84
C GLY A 4 2.34 2.39 -27.25
N GLY A 5 1.48 1.75 -26.44
CA GLY A 5 1.84 0.51 -25.74
C GLY A 5 2.60 0.72 -24.43
N LYS A 6 2.82 1.96 -23.99
CA LYS A 6 3.53 2.30 -22.73
C LYS A 6 2.61 2.40 -21.51
N GLY A 7 1.30 2.17 -21.68
CA GLY A 7 0.34 2.21 -20.58
C GLY A 7 -0.12 3.63 -20.27
N SER A 8 -1.43 3.80 -20.10
CA SER A 8 -2.02 5.03 -19.57
C SER A 8 -1.71 5.13 -18.08
N VAL A 9 -1.61 6.36 -17.56
CA VAL A 9 -1.37 6.62 -16.14
C VAL A 9 -2.69 7.05 -15.53
N TYR A 10 -3.24 6.22 -14.65
CA TYR A 10 -4.47 6.51 -13.95
C TYR A 10 -4.12 6.95 -12.53
N VAL A 11 -4.44 8.20 -12.20
CA VAL A 11 -4.27 8.75 -10.86
C VAL A 11 -5.64 8.81 -10.21
N TRP A 12 -5.75 8.30 -8.99
CA TRP A 12 -7.02 8.20 -8.29
C TRP A 12 -6.91 8.79 -6.89
N ALA A 13 -7.96 9.45 -6.43
CA ALA A 13 -8.06 9.91 -5.05
C ALA A 13 -8.47 8.73 -4.16
N SER A 14 -7.83 8.55 -3.01
CA SER A 14 -8.12 7.41 -2.12
C SER A 14 -9.51 7.47 -1.49
N GLY A 15 -10.08 8.66 -1.28
CA GLY A 15 -11.42 8.85 -0.74
C GLY A 15 -11.48 9.78 0.49
N ASP A 16 -12.69 10.28 0.78
CA ASP A 16 -12.95 11.31 1.80
C ASP A 16 -13.83 10.80 2.98
N GLY A 17 -13.99 9.47 3.10
CA GLY A 17 -14.79 8.78 4.12
C GLY A 17 -14.20 8.80 5.54
N GLY A 18 -12.92 9.13 5.68
CA GLY A 18 -12.20 9.20 6.96
C GLY A 18 -12.21 7.88 7.71
N SER A 19 -12.23 7.94 9.05
CA SER A 19 -12.26 6.76 9.93
C SER A 19 -13.55 5.92 9.85
N TYR A 20 -14.51 6.30 8.99
CA TYR A 20 -15.74 5.57 8.80
C TYR A 20 -15.71 4.62 7.59
N ASP A 21 -14.69 4.74 6.72
CA ASP A 21 -14.55 3.94 5.51
C ASP A 21 -13.12 3.41 5.33
N ASP A 22 -12.93 2.57 4.33
CA ASP A 22 -11.65 1.96 3.97
C ASP A 22 -11.53 1.91 2.44
N CYS A 23 -10.51 2.55 1.88
CA CYS A 23 -10.33 2.65 0.45
C CYS A 23 -10.01 1.31 -0.26
N ASN A 24 -9.70 0.24 0.48
CA ASN A 24 -9.70 -1.11 -0.09
C ASN A 24 -11.11 -1.66 -0.40
N CYS A 25 -12.16 -0.96 0.03
CA CYS A 25 -13.55 -1.23 -0.36
C CYS A 25 -13.98 -0.42 -1.60
N ASP A 26 -13.14 0.48 -2.11
CA ASP A 26 -13.28 1.08 -3.43
C ASP A 26 -12.43 0.32 -4.45
N GLY A 27 -13.09 -0.34 -5.40
CA GLY A 27 -12.42 -1.12 -6.45
C GLY A 27 -11.59 -0.27 -7.43
N TYR A 28 -11.82 1.05 -7.49
CA TYR A 28 -10.98 1.96 -8.25
C TYR A 28 -9.71 2.29 -7.48
N ALA A 29 -9.82 2.76 -6.23
CA ALA A 29 -8.65 3.10 -5.41
C ALA A 29 -7.75 1.89 -5.11
N SER A 30 -8.32 0.70 -4.95
CA SER A 30 -7.60 -0.54 -4.68
C SER A 30 -7.13 -1.31 -5.93
N SER A 31 -7.33 -0.74 -7.11
CA SER A 31 -6.88 -1.34 -8.36
C SER A 31 -5.36 -1.27 -8.49
N MET A 32 -4.72 -2.37 -8.90
CA MET A 32 -3.28 -2.35 -9.24
C MET A 32 -2.96 -1.45 -10.43
N TRP A 33 -3.96 -1.04 -11.21
CA TRP A 33 -3.81 -0.23 -12.41
C TRP A 33 -3.91 1.27 -12.14
N THR A 34 -4.28 1.65 -10.92
CA THR A 34 -4.42 3.05 -10.50
C THR A 34 -3.36 3.40 -9.47
N ILE A 35 -2.87 4.64 -9.54
CA ILE A 35 -2.02 5.21 -8.52
C ILE A 35 -2.95 5.94 -7.55
N SER A 36 -3.27 5.29 -6.44
CA SER A 36 -4.10 5.86 -5.38
C SER A 36 -3.30 6.85 -4.54
N ILE A 37 -3.81 8.08 -4.47
CA ILE A 37 -3.21 9.25 -3.83
C ILE A 37 -4.10 9.71 -2.68
N ASN A 38 -3.49 9.80 -1.51
CA ASN A 38 -4.11 10.29 -0.29
C ASN A 38 -3.72 11.75 -0.02
N SER A 39 -4.28 12.37 1.02
CA SER A 39 -3.93 13.75 1.36
C SER A 39 -2.89 13.84 2.48
N ALA A 40 -2.20 14.97 2.51
CA ALA A 40 -1.46 15.45 3.65
C ALA A 40 -1.84 16.92 3.87
N ILE A 41 -1.99 17.32 5.13
CA ILE A 41 -2.24 18.72 5.48
C ILE A 41 -0.93 19.51 5.48
N ASN A 42 -1.01 20.83 5.62
CA ASN A 42 0.14 21.73 5.48
C ASN A 42 1.33 21.44 6.44
N ASP A 43 1.08 20.78 7.57
CA ASP A 43 2.13 20.36 8.52
C ASP A 43 2.65 18.93 8.30
N GLY A 44 2.18 18.26 7.24
CA GLY A 44 2.59 16.90 6.86
C GLY A 44 1.87 15.79 7.62
N ARG A 45 0.84 16.09 8.42
CA ARG A 45 -0.06 15.07 8.99
C ARG A 45 -1.10 14.60 7.98
N THR A 46 -1.64 13.40 8.17
CA THR A 46 -2.78 12.86 7.42
C THR A 46 -4.04 13.71 7.68
N ALA A 47 -4.83 13.98 6.63
CA ALA A 47 -6.07 14.73 6.77
C ALA A 47 -7.15 13.87 7.44
N LEU A 48 -8.10 14.51 8.13
CA LEU A 48 -9.12 13.79 8.91
C LEU A 48 -10.13 13.03 8.03
N TYR A 49 -10.33 13.47 6.79
CA TYR A 49 -11.21 12.81 5.83
C TYR A 49 -10.50 11.67 5.08
N ASP A 50 -9.18 11.50 5.24
CA ASP A 50 -8.44 10.51 4.48
C ASP A 50 -8.86 9.09 4.84
N GLU A 51 -9.15 8.32 3.80
CA GLU A 51 -9.37 6.89 3.92
C GLU A 51 -8.01 6.17 3.97
N SER A 52 -7.88 5.30 4.96
CA SER A 52 -6.64 4.62 5.32
C SER A 52 -6.68 3.19 4.81
N CYS A 53 -5.93 2.88 3.76
CA CYS A 53 -5.86 1.51 3.23
C CYS A 53 -4.49 1.18 2.67
N SER A 54 -4.21 -0.12 2.60
CA SER A 54 -2.92 -0.64 2.17
C SER A 54 -2.65 -0.56 0.66
N SER A 55 -3.65 -0.16 -0.14
CA SER A 55 -3.50 0.08 -1.58
C SER A 55 -2.98 1.48 -1.93
N THR A 56 -3.07 2.44 -1.01
CA THR A 56 -2.55 3.80 -1.22
C THR A 56 -1.04 3.79 -1.47
N LEU A 57 -0.60 4.47 -2.53
CA LEU A 57 0.81 4.52 -2.92
C LEU A 57 1.52 5.78 -2.41
N ALA A 58 0.82 6.91 -2.41
CA ALA A 58 1.42 8.18 -2.04
C ALA A 58 0.42 9.19 -1.47
N SER A 59 0.93 10.29 -0.91
CA SER A 59 0.16 11.47 -0.56
C SER A 59 0.63 12.73 -1.32
N THR A 60 -0.27 13.69 -1.47
CA THR A 60 0.04 15.08 -1.87
C THR A 60 -0.71 16.06 -0.98
N PHE A 61 -0.44 17.35 -1.12
CA PHE A 61 -1.00 18.32 -0.20
C PHE A 61 -2.49 18.56 -0.49
N SER A 62 -3.23 18.82 0.58
CA SER A 62 -4.61 19.30 0.55
C SER A 62 -4.90 20.00 1.88
N ASN A 63 -6.17 20.24 2.20
CA ASN A 63 -6.56 20.94 3.42
C ASN A 63 -6.70 20.03 4.64
N GLY A 64 -6.58 20.61 5.84
CA GLY A 64 -7.06 19.97 7.06
C GLY A 64 -8.54 20.25 7.28
N ARG A 65 -9.32 19.22 7.64
CA ARG A 65 -10.78 19.31 7.94
C ARG A 65 -11.13 20.16 9.19
N LYS A 66 -10.17 20.85 9.82
CA LYS A 66 -10.41 21.60 11.08
C LYS A 66 -11.11 22.94 10.82
N LYS A 67 -11.74 23.47 11.88
CA LYS A 67 -12.46 24.76 11.89
C LYS A 67 -11.56 25.98 11.68
N ASP A 68 -10.26 25.84 11.91
CA ASP A 68 -9.29 26.86 11.49
C ASP A 68 -9.07 26.71 9.99
N PRO A 69 -9.06 27.79 9.20
CA PRO A 69 -8.79 27.73 7.77
C PRO A 69 -7.33 27.33 7.55
N GLU A 70 -7.03 26.04 7.64
CA GLU A 70 -5.89 25.51 6.92
C GLU A 70 -6.16 25.78 5.45
N ALA A 71 -5.31 26.61 4.84
CA ALA A 71 -5.46 27.05 3.46
C ALA A 71 -5.73 25.82 2.59
N GLY A 72 -6.86 25.85 1.86
CA GLY A 72 -7.15 24.85 0.86
C GLY A 72 -6.25 25.02 -0.35
N VAL A 73 -6.40 24.14 -1.32
CA VAL A 73 -5.65 24.22 -2.57
C VAL A 73 -6.16 25.43 -3.37
N ALA A 74 -5.24 26.33 -3.71
CA ALA A 74 -5.51 27.48 -4.54
C ALA A 74 -5.55 27.08 -6.01
N THR A 75 -6.69 27.28 -6.69
CA THR A 75 -6.85 26.88 -8.09
C THR A 75 -7.94 27.71 -8.80
N THR A 76 -8.07 27.52 -10.09
CA THR A 76 -9.14 28.12 -10.91
C THR A 76 -10.50 27.55 -10.52
N ASP A 77 -11.53 28.38 -10.58
CA ASP A 77 -12.92 28.02 -10.27
C ASP A 77 -13.86 28.39 -11.44
N LEU A 78 -15.10 27.94 -11.36
CA LEU A 78 -16.13 28.20 -12.37
C LEU A 78 -16.33 29.70 -12.60
N TYR A 79 -16.81 30.05 -13.80
CA TYR A 79 -17.14 31.42 -14.20
C TYR A 79 -15.96 32.40 -14.19
N GLY A 80 -14.74 31.90 -14.41
CA GLY A 80 -13.53 32.73 -14.43
C GLY A 80 -13.07 33.18 -13.04
N ASN A 81 -13.57 32.54 -11.99
CA ASN A 81 -13.17 32.82 -10.62
C ASN A 81 -11.92 32.03 -10.22
N CYS A 82 -11.41 32.33 -9.03
CA CYS A 82 -10.38 31.54 -8.35
C CYS A 82 -10.91 31.11 -6.98
N THR A 83 -10.49 29.94 -6.52
CA THR A 83 -10.79 29.42 -5.19
C THR A 83 -9.51 29.22 -4.39
N LEU A 84 -9.58 29.46 -3.09
CA LEU A 84 -8.52 29.15 -2.11
C LEU A 84 -8.97 28.02 -1.16
N ARG A 85 -10.05 27.33 -1.53
CA ARG A 85 -10.78 26.41 -0.65
C ARG A 85 -11.03 25.05 -1.30
N HIS A 86 -10.36 24.73 -2.40
CA HIS A 86 -10.44 23.37 -2.93
C HIS A 86 -9.82 22.40 -1.91
N SER A 87 -10.45 21.24 -1.72
CA SER A 87 -10.26 20.39 -0.53
C SER A 87 -10.46 18.92 -0.84
N GLY A 88 -10.07 18.05 0.09
CA GLY A 88 -10.25 16.60 -0.03
C GLY A 88 -9.11 15.92 -0.78
N THR A 89 -9.15 14.60 -0.81
CA THR A 89 -8.28 13.76 -1.67
C THR A 89 -8.51 14.06 -3.16
N SER A 90 -9.67 14.61 -3.50
CA SER A 90 -9.99 15.14 -4.83
C SER A 90 -9.09 16.29 -5.28
N ALA A 91 -8.52 17.07 -4.36
CA ALA A 91 -7.52 18.09 -4.68
C ALA A 91 -6.10 17.52 -4.77
N ALA A 92 -5.83 16.45 -4.01
CA ALA A 92 -4.54 15.77 -3.95
C ALA A 92 -4.20 15.04 -5.28
N ALA A 93 -5.15 14.29 -5.84
CA ALA A 93 -4.92 13.50 -7.05
C ALA A 93 -4.50 14.34 -8.28
N PRO A 94 -5.12 15.51 -8.59
CA PRO A 94 -4.66 16.41 -9.65
C PRO A 94 -3.23 16.95 -9.44
N GLU A 95 -2.82 17.22 -8.21
CA GLU A 95 -1.44 17.63 -7.92
C GLU A 95 -0.44 16.53 -8.27
N ALA A 96 -0.74 15.29 -7.89
CA ALA A 96 0.08 14.13 -8.25
C ALA A 96 0.14 13.93 -9.77
N ALA A 97 -0.99 14.10 -10.47
CA ALA A 97 -1.03 14.04 -11.93
C ALA A 97 -0.13 15.10 -12.59
N GLY A 98 -0.10 16.32 -12.06
CA GLY A 98 0.82 17.38 -12.51
C GLY A 98 2.29 16.99 -12.31
N VAL A 99 2.62 16.40 -11.16
CA VAL A 99 3.98 15.90 -10.88
C VAL A 99 4.38 14.76 -11.83
N PHE A 100 3.46 13.84 -12.13
CA PHE A 100 3.70 12.78 -13.11
C PHE A 100 3.86 13.33 -14.53
N ALA A 101 3.13 14.38 -14.91
CA ALA A 101 3.31 15.04 -16.20
C ALA A 101 4.73 15.62 -16.34
N LEU A 102 5.24 16.29 -15.30
CA LEU A 102 6.62 16.80 -15.28
C LEU A 102 7.66 15.68 -15.36
N ALA A 103 7.44 14.55 -14.69
CA ALA A 103 8.33 13.40 -14.80
C ALA A 103 8.32 12.76 -16.19
N ILE A 104 7.14 12.64 -16.82
CA ILE A 104 7.01 12.18 -18.21
C ILE A 104 7.80 13.09 -19.15
N GLU A 105 7.70 14.41 -18.97
CA GLU A 105 8.41 15.41 -19.78
C GLU A 105 9.93 15.28 -19.60
N ALA A 106 10.41 15.20 -18.37
CA ALA A 106 11.85 15.22 -18.06
C ALA A 106 12.60 13.96 -18.53
N LYS A 107 11.99 12.79 -18.45
CA LYS A 107 12.66 11.49 -18.69
C LYS A 107 12.13 10.72 -19.88
N GLY A 108 11.13 11.25 -20.57
CA GLY A 108 10.41 10.53 -21.59
C GLY A 108 9.55 9.40 -21.02
N VAL A 109 8.67 8.91 -21.88
CA VAL A 109 7.57 7.98 -21.58
C VAL A 109 7.98 6.58 -21.07
N GLU A 110 9.27 6.23 -21.03
CA GLU A 110 9.77 4.91 -20.61
C GLU A 110 9.82 4.73 -19.08
N TRP A 111 9.83 5.83 -18.32
CA TRP A 111 9.90 5.80 -16.85
C TRP A 111 8.61 5.31 -16.16
N LEU A 112 7.45 5.44 -16.82
CA LEU A 112 6.13 5.22 -16.18
C LEU A 112 5.50 3.84 -16.39
N HIS A 113 6.16 2.88 -17.05
CA HIS A 113 5.64 1.50 -17.04
C HIS A 113 5.70 0.89 -15.62
N ASN A 114 6.60 1.42 -14.78
CA ASN A 114 6.80 1.03 -13.38
C ASN A 114 6.47 2.21 -12.44
N THR A 115 5.42 2.98 -12.70
CA THR A 115 5.02 4.14 -11.87
C THR A 115 4.86 3.78 -10.40
N SER A 116 4.19 2.66 -10.13
CA SER A 116 3.95 2.19 -8.77
C SER A 116 5.27 1.80 -8.07
N ALA A 117 6.25 1.28 -8.82
CA ALA A 117 7.59 1.01 -8.28
C ALA A 117 8.33 2.32 -7.99
N SER A 118 8.34 3.25 -8.95
CA SER A 118 9.01 4.55 -8.83
C SER A 118 8.51 5.33 -7.61
N VAL A 119 7.20 5.32 -7.36
CA VAL A 119 6.55 5.99 -6.22
C VAL A 119 6.88 5.29 -4.89
N SER A 120 6.93 3.95 -4.87
CA SER A 120 7.18 3.16 -3.64
C SER A 120 8.63 3.18 -3.15
N LEU A 121 9.58 3.54 -3.99
CA LEU A 121 11.03 3.47 -3.73
C LEU A 121 11.67 4.72 -3.18
N LEU A 122 10.95 5.82 -3.33
CA LEU A 122 11.48 7.11 -3.04
C LEU A 122 11.77 7.18 -1.53
N PRO A 123 12.98 7.60 -1.15
CA PRO A 123 13.43 7.57 0.23
C PRO A 123 12.47 8.35 1.12
N HIS A 124 12.36 7.87 2.35
CA HIS A 124 11.68 8.53 3.45
C HIS A 124 12.34 9.88 3.70
N SER A 125 11.97 10.92 2.94
CA SER A 125 12.37 12.27 3.32
C SER A 125 11.60 12.58 4.58
N ARG A 126 12.24 12.40 5.75
CA ARG A 126 11.83 13.06 6.97
C ARG A 126 11.55 14.50 6.57
N SER A 127 10.29 14.90 6.62
CA SER A 127 9.95 16.28 6.87
C SER A 127 10.77 16.64 8.11
N GLN A 128 11.86 17.39 7.94
CA GLN A 128 12.48 18.08 9.05
C GLN A 128 11.42 19.07 9.50
N SER A 129 10.58 18.64 10.43
CA SER A 129 9.81 19.55 11.26
C SER A 129 10.81 20.54 11.82
N HIS A 130 10.72 21.80 11.43
CA HIS A 130 11.40 22.87 12.14
C HIS A 130 10.99 22.75 13.62
N PRO A 131 11.92 22.49 14.55
CA PRO A 131 11.55 22.26 15.94
C PRO A 131 11.38 23.63 16.60
N GLU A 132 10.15 24.08 16.80
CA GLU A 132 9.87 24.94 17.96
C GLU A 132 9.76 24.05 19.19
N THR A 133 10.91 23.94 19.88
CA THR A 133 11.05 23.66 21.32
C THR A 133 10.21 22.52 21.92
N ALA A 134 10.73 21.28 21.85
CA ALA A 134 10.53 20.28 22.91
C ALA A 134 11.64 19.20 22.84
N PRO A 135 12.20 18.75 23.97
CA PRO A 135 13.43 17.97 24.01
C PRO A 135 13.24 16.52 23.57
N CYS A 136 14.32 15.99 23.01
CA CYS A 136 14.52 14.65 22.49
C CYS A 136 13.94 13.55 23.40
N ILE A 137 12.85 12.92 22.96
CA ILE A 137 12.52 11.55 23.33
C ILE A 137 12.46 10.74 22.03
N ALA A 138 13.51 9.96 21.80
CA ALA A 138 13.52 8.90 20.81
C ALA A 138 12.54 7.80 21.26
N ARG A 139 11.26 7.93 20.89
CA ARG A 139 10.32 6.83 20.97
C ARG A 139 10.51 5.94 19.74
N ARG A 140 11.03 4.73 19.95
CA ARG A 140 10.85 3.60 19.02
C ARG A 140 9.34 3.39 18.88
N THR A 141 8.76 3.80 17.77
CA THR A 141 7.35 3.51 17.48
C THR A 141 7.25 2.16 16.80
N THR A 142 6.65 1.23 17.53
CA THR A 142 6.24 -0.10 17.12
C THR A 142 5.17 -0.04 16.04
N THR A 143 5.41 -0.69 14.90
CA THR A 143 4.41 -1.47 14.12
C THR A 143 2.93 -1.10 14.32
N SER A 144 2.46 0.03 13.80
CA SER A 144 1.01 0.33 13.67
C SER A 144 0.65 1.60 12.85
N ASP A 145 1.55 2.15 12.03
CA ASP A 145 1.22 3.29 11.16
C ASP A 145 0.91 2.78 9.74
N ALA A 146 -0.28 2.20 9.54
CA ALA A 146 -0.79 1.81 8.21
C ALA A 146 -0.92 2.99 7.22
N ASN A 147 -0.66 4.22 7.66
CA ASN A 147 -0.97 5.48 6.97
C ASN A 147 0.23 6.33 6.57
N ARG A 148 1.46 5.88 6.78
CA ARG A 148 2.64 6.65 6.35
C ARG A 148 3.16 6.15 5.01
N ALA A 149 2.22 5.87 4.10
CA ALA A 149 2.53 5.69 2.69
C ALA A 149 2.98 7.04 2.11
N PHE A 150 4.30 7.19 2.03
CA PHE A 150 5.13 7.81 0.99
C PHE A 150 4.63 9.11 0.32
N PHE A 151 5.55 10.06 0.12
CA PHE A 151 5.36 11.36 -0.55
C PHE A 151 4.65 12.44 0.27
N VAL A 152 5.45 13.41 0.71
CA VAL A 152 5.06 14.81 0.73
C VAL A 152 5.83 15.43 -0.43
N THR A 153 5.14 15.82 -1.49
CA THR A 153 5.72 16.29 -2.75
C THR A 153 6.57 17.55 -2.54
N LYS A 154 7.87 17.38 -2.26
CA LYS A 154 8.86 18.36 -2.68
C LYS A 154 9.17 18.08 -4.15
N SER A 155 8.51 18.80 -5.05
CA SER A 155 8.69 18.69 -6.51
C SER A 155 10.17 18.67 -6.94
N ARG A 156 11.03 19.49 -6.32
CA ARG A 156 12.50 19.48 -6.56
C ARG A 156 13.19 18.17 -6.16
N GLY A 157 12.75 17.52 -5.08
CA GLY A 157 13.30 16.22 -4.66
C GLY A 157 12.88 15.11 -5.62
N PHE A 158 11.61 15.11 -6.05
CA PHE A 158 11.08 14.13 -7.00
C PHE A 158 11.78 14.21 -8.36
N LEU A 159 11.95 15.41 -8.93
CA LEU A 159 12.64 15.62 -10.20
C LEU A 159 14.15 15.31 -10.11
N GLY A 160 14.80 15.62 -8.99
CA GLY A 160 16.20 15.22 -8.75
C GLY A 160 16.38 13.71 -8.72
N ILE A 161 15.43 12.98 -8.13
CA ILE A 161 15.47 11.51 -8.08
C ILE A 161 15.12 10.89 -9.44
N CYS A 162 14.20 11.49 -10.21
CA CYS A 162 13.96 11.11 -11.60
C CYS A 162 15.25 11.22 -12.45
N HIS A 163 16.13 12.18 -12.15
CA HIS A 163 17.41 12.34 -12.83
C HIS A 163 18.35 11.14 -12.63
N ASP A 164 18.37 10.54 -11.44
CA ASP A 164 19.31 9.47 -11.07
C ASP A 164 18.73 8.05 -11.22
N PHE A 165 17.40 7.91 -11.30
CA PHE A 165 16.74 6.61 -11.43
C PHE A 165 16.81 6.06 -12.87
N HIS A 166 17.64 5.04 -13.08
CA HIS A 166 17.53 4.13 -14.22
C HIS A 166 16.61 2.96 -13.86
N LEU A 167 15.36 3.00 -14.31
CA LEU A 167 14.45 1.87 -14.23
C LEU A 167 14.57 1.07 -15.53
N GLN A 168 14.95 -0.20 -15.41
CA GLN A 168 14.86 -1.11 -16.54
C GLN A 168 13.42 -1.58 -16.68
N LYS A 169 12.89 -1.52 -17.91
CA LYS A 169 11.58 -2.10 -18.24
C LYS A 169 11.62 -3.61 -17.97
N GLN A 170 10.86 -4.06 -16.98
CA GLN A 170 10.67 -5.48 -16.69
C GLN A 170 9.19 -5.79 -16.80
N PRO A 171 8.79 -6.88 -17.46
CA PRO A 171 7.40 -7.30 -17.46
C PRO A 171 6.99 -7.71 -16.05
N THR A 172 5.89 -7.14 -15.56
CA THR A 172 5.24 -7.63 -14.35
C THR A 172 4.65 -9.01 -14.63
N THR A 173 5.02 -9.96 -13.79
CA THR A 173 4.47 -11.31 -13.73
C THR A 173 3.33 -11.34 -12.72
N HIS A 174 2.26 -12.05 -13.07
CA HIS A 174 1.11 -12.27 -12.18
C HIS A 174 1.06 -13.75 -11.80
N LEU A 175 1.11 -14.02 -10.50
CA LEU A 175 1.19 -15.36 -9.94
C LEU A 175 0.04 -15.58 -8.96
N THR A 176 -0.71 -16.66 -9.12
CA THR A 176 -1.58 -17.19 -8.07
C THR A 176 -0.78 -18.11 -7.17
N ALA A 177 -0.28 -17.59 -6.04
CA ALA A 177 0.57 -18.34 -5.12
C ALA A 177 -0.21 -19.37 -4.30
N PHE A 178 -1.48 -19.09 -4.04
CA PHE A 178 -2.36 -19.99 -3.30
C PHE A 178 -3.81 -19.77 -3.68
N ARG A 179 -4.59 -20.84 -3.71
CA ARG A 179 -6.05 -20.81 -3.77
C ARG A 179 -6.61 -21.89 -2.87
N GLY A 180 -7.48 -21.49 -1.94
CA GLY A 180 -8.18 -22.39 -1.04
C GLY A 180 -9.67 -22.12 -1.05
N GLU A 181 -10.46 -23.18 -1.02
CA GLU A 181 -11.94 -23.16 -0.97
C GLU A 181 -12.46 -23.78 0.34
N ASP A 182 -11.59 -23.86 1.35
CA ASP A 182 -11.93 -24.43 2.66
C ASP A 182 -12.85 -23.48 3.44
N VAL A 183 -14.01 -24.00 3.82
CA VAL A 183 -15.00 -23.26 4.60
C VAL A 183 -14.56 -23.21 6.06
N CYS A 184 -14.15 -22.02 6.51
CA CYS A 184 -13.63 -21.77 7.85
C CYS A 184 -14.56 -20.81 8.61
N ALA A 185 -14.92 -21.18 9.85
CA ALA A 185 -15.65 -20.29 10.74
C ALA A 185 -14.72 -19.17 11.26
N VAL A 186 -15.16 -17.92 11.15
CA VAL A 186 -14.49 -16.76 11.75
C VAL A 186 -15.07 -16.57 13.16
N PRO A 187 -14.26 -16.78 14.21
CA PRO A 187 -14.75 -16.72 15.58
C PRO A 187 -15.09 -15.28 15.98
N GLY A 188 -16.14 -15.09 16.78
CA GLY A 188 -16.54 -13.78 17.29
C GLY A 188 -15.57 -13.15 18.29
N GLN A 189 -14.70 -13.98 18.89
CA GLN A 189 -13.60 -13.59 19.77
C GLN A 189 -12.30 -14.21 19.23
N GLY A 190 -11.22 -13.43 19.28
CA GLY A 190 -9.94 -13.85 18.68
C GLY A 190 -9.95 -13.70 17.16
N ARG A 191 -9.08 -14.46 16.49
CA ARG A 191 -8.87 -14.37 15.04
C ARG A 191 -8.71 -15.76 14.44
N LEU A 192 -9.31 -15.95 13.26
CA LEU A 192 -8.96 -17.04 12.35
C LEU A 192 -7.60 -16.70 11.73
N VAL A 193 -6.63 -17.59 11.89
CA VAL A 193 -5.28 -17.42 11.34
C VAL A 193 -5.05 -18.51 10.30
N LEU A 194 -4.79 -18.10 9.07
CA LEU A 194 -4.51 -18.98 7.94
C LEU A 194 -3.08 -18.74 7.48
N THR A 195 -2.34 -19.81 7.25
CA THR A 195 -0.94 -19.73 6.82
C THR A 195 -0.75 -20.48 5.51
N VAL A 196 0.05 -19.90 4.62
CA VAL A 196 0.50 -20.59 3.41
C VAL A 196 1.99 -20.38 3.20
N ASP A 197 2.68 -21.45 2.84
CA ASP A 197 4.08 -21.40 2.42
C ASP A 197 4.12 -21.43 0.87
N THR A 198 4.86 -20.51 0.26
CA THR A 198 5.04 -20.45 -1.20
C THR A 198 6.51 -20.29 -1.56
N ASP A 199 6.93 -20.93 -2.66
CA ASP A 199 8.22 -20.73 -3.31
C ASP A 199 8.15 -19.63 -4.39
N ALA A 200 7.03 -18.93 -4.49
CA ALA A 200 6.74 -17.93 -5.51
C ALA A 200 6.99 -18.43 -6.94
N CYS A 201 6.69 -19.71 -7.20
CA CYS A 201 6.89 -20.39 -8.50
C CYS A 201 8.35 -20.38 -8.97
N GLU A 202 9.30 -20.53 -8.05
CA GLU A 202 10.72 -20.69 -8.37
C GLU A 202 10.97 -21.72 -9.47
N GLY A 203 11.81 -21.36 -10.45
CA GLY A 203 12.12 -22.22 -11.61
C GLY A 203 11.08 -22.23 -12.73
N ARG A 204 9.94 -21.53 -12.58
CA ARG A 204 8.94 -21.36 -13.65
C ARG A 204 9.03 -19.98 -14.30
N ALA A 205 8.38 -19.83 -15.45
CA ALA A 205 8.30 -18.55 -16.17
C ALA A 205 7.52 -17.47 -15.41
N ASP A 206 6.61 -17.88 -14.53
CA ASP A 206 5.79 -17.02 -13.67
C ASP A 206 6.42 -16.78 -12.27
N HIS A 207 7.73 -17.01 -12.13
CA HIS A 207 8.44 -16.73 -10.88
C HIS A 207 8.43 -15.23 -10.54
N VAL A 208 8.03 -14.91 -9.31
CA VAL A 208 8.08 -13.55 -8.75
C VAL A 208 9.16 -13.51 -7.67
N ARG A 209 10.19 -12.69 -7.88
CA ARG A 209 11.29 -12.51 -6.92
C ARG A 209 11.22 -11.17 -6.19
N TYR A 210 10.73 -10.13 -6.85
CA TYR A 210 10.56 -8.80 -6.25
C TYR A 210 9.10 -8.38 -6.36
N LEU A 211 8.44 -8.23 -5.21
CA LEU A 211 7.03 -7.85 -5.16
C LEU A 211 6.78 -6.42 -5.64
N GLU A 212 5.63 -6.23 -6.28
CA GLU A 212 5.04 -4.96 -6.62
C GLU A 212 3.70 -4.80 -5.88
N HIS A 213 2.67 -5.52 -6.34
CA HIS A 213 1.35 -5.54 -5.69
C HIS A 213 1.06 -6.94 -5.15
N VAL A 214 0.33 -7.01 -4.04
CA VAL A 214 -0.21 -8.27 -3.52
C VAL A 214 -1.71 -8.14 -3.38
N GLN A 215 -2.46 -9.12 -3.89
CA GLN A 215 -3.90 -9.19 -3.70
C GLN A 215 -4.29 -10.41 -2.88
N VAL A 216 -5.27 -10.22 -1.99
CA VAL A 216 -5.94 -11.29 -1.25
C VAL A 216 -7.41 -11.26 -1.66
N VAL A 217 -7.79 -12.20 -2.51
CA VAL A 217 -9.16 -12.30 -3.01
C VAL A 217 -9.94 -13.20 -2.06
N VAL A 218 -10.96 -12.65 -1.40
CA VAL A 218 -11.72 -13.41 -0.39
C VAL A 218 -13.21 -13.45 -0.69
N THR A 219 -13.84 -14.56 -0.31
CA THR A 219 -15.29 -14.69 -0.18
C THR A 219 -15.60 -14.95 1.29
N VAL A 220 -16.07 -13.92 2.01
CA VAL A 220 -16.35 -13.96 3.44
C VAL A 220 -17.69 -13.32 3.75
N ASN A 221 -18.53 -14.01 4.52
CA ASN A 221 -19.75 -13.45 5.09
C ASN A 221 -19.56 -13.17 6.59
N ALA A 222 -20.36 -12.26 7.12
CA ALA A 222 -20.38 -11.96 8.55
C ALA A 222 -21.76 -11.46 8.98
N THR A 223 -22.07 -11.62 10.27
CA THR A 223 -23.29 -11.05 10.86
C THR A 223 -23.32 -9.53 10.77
N ARG A 224 -22.13 -8.88 10.72
CA ARG A 224 -21.97 -7.46 10.42
C ARG A 224 -20.63 -7.21 9.73
N ARG A 225 -20.67 -6.91 8.42
CA ARG A 225 -19.50 -6.75 7.56
C ARG A 225 -18.55 -5.64 8.04
N GLY A 226 -19.08 -4.52 8.54
CA GLY A 226 -18.27 -3.41 9.03
C GLY A 226 -17.46 -3.69 10.29
N ASP A 227 -17.70 -4.81 10.96
CA ASP A 227 -16.90 -5.24 12.12
C ASP A 227 -15.74 -6.16 11.73
N LEU A 228 -15.71 -6.68 10.50
CA LEU A 228 -14.63 -7.53 10.01
C LEU A 228 -13.32 -6.75 9.92
N THR A 229 -12.23 -7.43 10.24
CA THR A 229 -10.86 -6.94 10.05
C THR A 229 -10.01 -8.01 9.40
N LEU A 230 -9.23 -7.63 8.38
CA LEU A 230 -8.30 -8.52 7.68
C LEU A 230 -6.88 -7.95 7.78
N ASN A 231 -5.93 -8.78 8.19
CA ASN A 231 -4.51 -8.43 8.15
C ASN A 231 -3.72 -9.50 7.38
N LEU A 232 -2.78 -9.06 6.55
CA LEU A 232 -1.84 -9.93 5.86
C LEU A 232 -0.44 -9.67 6.37
N THR A 233 0.32 -10.73 6.65
CA THR A 233 1.73 -10.63 7.03
C THR A 233 2.60 -11.36 6.01
N SER A 234 3.59 -10.67 5.45
CA SER A 234 4.55 -11.23 4.49
C SER A 234 5.60 -12.12 5.18
N PRO A 235 6.35 -12.95 4.43
CA PRO A 235 7.47 -13.74 4.96
C PRO A 235 8.54 -12.90 5.64
N MET A 236 8.68 -11.63 5.23
CA MET A 236 9.62 -10.66 5.82
C MET A 236 9.07 -9.96 7.07
N GLY A 237 7.85 -10.28 7.50
CA GLY A 237 7.22 -9.73 8.70
C GLY A 237 6.48 -8.41 8.49
N THR A 238 6.33 -7.94 7.24
CA THR A 238 5.56 -6.74 6.93
C THR A 238 4.07 -7.03 7.06
N ARG A 239 3.43 -6.36 8.02
CA ARG A 239 2.00 -6.49 8.32
C ARG A 239 1.18 -5.39 7.64
N SER A 240 0.23 -5.80 6.80
CA SER A 240 -0.69 -4.93 6.06
C SER A 240 -2.11 -5.08 6.60
N LEU A 241 -2.74 -3.97 6.99
CA LEU A 241 -4.18 -3.92 7.26
C LEU A 241 -4.91 -3.89 5.91
N LEU A 242 -5.54 -5.00 5.54
CA LEU A 242 -6.27 -5.13 4.28
C LEU A 242 -7.70 -4.58 4.40
N LEU A 243 -8.32 -4.75 5.56
CA LEU A 243 -9.64 -4.20 5.88
C LEU A 243 -9.66 -3.76 7.33
N GLY A 244 -9.93 -2.47 7.56
CA GLY A 244 -10.21 -1.88 8.85
C GLY A 244 -11.70 -1.93 9.23
N ARG A 245 -11.99 -1.61 10.49
CA ARG A 245 -13.36 -1.49 10.99
C ARG A 245 -14.07 -0.33 10.30
N ARG A 246 -15.28 -0.57 9.80
CA ARG A 246 -16.15 0.46 9.20
C ARG A 246 -17.45 0.58 10.01
N PRO A 247 -17.53 1.53 10.96
CA PRO A 247 -18.64 1.62 11.91
C PRO A 247 -20.03 1.79 11.26
N ARG A 248 -20.11 2.32 10.03
CA ARG A 248 -21.38 2.55 9.32
C ARG A 248 -21.81 1.40 8.41
N ASP A 249 -20.92 0.44 8.16
CA ASP A 249 -21.23 -0.72 7.32
C ASP A 249 -21.97 -1.78 8.14
N SER A 250 -23.30 -1.73 8.07
CA SER A 250 -24.20 -2.68 8.74
C SER A 250 -24.65 -3.83 7.85
N ASP A 251 -23.97 -4.09 6.72
CA ASP A 251 -24.32 -5.22 5.86
C ASP A 251 -24.20 -6.54 6.63
N SER A 252 -25.24 -7.38 6.52
CA SER A 252 -25.33 -8.69 7.16
C SER A 252 -25.77 -9.78 6.18
N ARG A 253 -25.86 -9.44 4.89
CA ARG A 253 -26.45 -10.31 3.85
C ARG A 253 -25.43 -10.74 2.81
N VAL A 254 -24.58 -9.82 2.36
CA VAL A 254 -23.71 -10.05 1.19
C VAL A 254 -22.31 -10.42 1.63
N GLY A 255 -21.76 -9.70 2.61
CA GLY A 255 -20.34 -9.81 2.96
C GLY A 255 -19.46 -9.29 1.83
N PHE A 256 -18.35 -10.00 1.60
CA PHE A 256 -17.48 -9.83 0.45
C PHE A 256 -17.54 -11.09 -0.41
N HIS A 257 -17.71 -10.92 -1.72
CA HIS A 257 -17.75 -12.03 -2.67
C HIS A 257 -16.63 -11.86 -3.69
N ARG A 258 -15.62 -12.72 -3.64
CA ARG A 258 -14.42 -12.67 -4.49
C ARG A 258 -13.81 -11.27 -4.56
N TRP A 259 -13.76 -10.58 -3.41
CA TRP A 259 -13.29 -9.20 -3.33
C TRP A 259 -11.76 -9.15 -3.25
N PRO A 260 -11.07 -8.45 -4.18
CA PRO A 260 -9.61 -8.44 -4.26
C PRO A 260 -9.00 -7.33 -3.39
N PHE A 261 -8.87 -7.56 -2.08
CA PHE A 261 -8.12 -6.65 -1.21
C PHE A 261 -6.67 -6.54 -1.68
N MET A 262 -6.07 -5.35 -1.67
CA MET A 262 -4.74 -5.11 -2.23
C MET A 262 -3.81 -4.42 -1.23
N THR A 263 -2.51 -4.74 -1.28
CA THR A 263 -1.47 -4.02 -0.54
C THR A 263 -0.25 -3.73 -1.42
N THR A 264 0.32 -2.53 -1.23
CA THR A 264 1.61 -2.08 -1.76
C THR A 264 2.69 -2.04 -0.68
N HIS A 265 2.37 -2.40 0.57
CA HIS A 265 3.30 -2.27 1.69
C HIS A 265 4.52 -3.19 1.57
N THR A 266 4.38 -4.31 0.87
CA THR A 266 5.44 -5.32 0.68
C THR A 266 6.24 -5.09 -0.60
N TRP A 267 6.19 -3.88 -1.19
CA TRP A 267 6.91 -3.57 -2.42
C TRP A 267 8.41 -3.83 -2.30
N GLY A 268 8.97 -4.61 -3.22
CA GLY A 268 10.39 -4.97 -3.30
C GLY A 268 10.81 -6.11 -2.37
N GLU A 269 9.89 -6.71 -1.62
CA GLU A 269 10.17 -7.88 -0.78
C GLU A 269 10.30 -9.15 -1.61
N ASP A 270 11.08 -10.12 -1.10
CA ASP A 270 11.09 -11.51 -1.59
C ASP A 270 9.84 -12.22 -1.07
N PRO A 271 8.92 -12.68 -1.96
CA PRO A 271 7.67 -13.30 -1.53
C PRO A 271 7.81 -14.75 -1.06
N ARG A 272 9.00 -15.37 -1.15
CA ARG A 272 9.21 -16.77 -0.76
C ARG A 272 9.11 -16.94 0.76
N GLY A 273 8.41 -18.00 1.17
CA GLY A 273 8.21 -18.37 2.56
C GLY A 273 6.76 -18.24 3.02
N ARG A 274 6.58 -18.01 4.32
CA ARG A 274 5.28 -18.09 4.99
C ARG A 274 4.51 -16.77 4.92
N TRP A 275 3.32 -16.81 4.35
CA TRP A 275 2.31 -15.77 4.43
C TRP A 275 1.27 -16.11 5.49
N THR A 276 0.81 -15.10 6.23
CA THR A 276 -0.22 -15.27 7.26
C THR A 276 -1.38 -14.31 7.02
N LEU A 277 -2.58 -14.84 6.81
CA LEU A 277 -3.84 -14.08 6.76
C LEU A 277 -4.57 -14.22 8.10
N GLU A 278 -4.79 -13.08 8.77
CA GLU A 278 -5.62 -13.00 9.96
C GLU A 278 -6.99 -12.42 9.61
N VAL A 279 -8.07 -13.15 9.89
CA VAL A 279 -9.46 -12.71 9.74
C VAL A 279 -10.12 -12.70 11.10
N GLY A 280 -10.77 -11.61 11.47
CA GLY A 280 -11.48 -11.54 12.74
C GLY A 280 -12.35 -10.30 12.82
N PHE A 281 -12.68 -9.91 14.04
CA PHE A 281 -13.46 -8.72 14.32
C PHE A 281 -12.63 -7.70 15.09
N ALA A 282 -12.95 -6.42 14.94
CA ALA A 282 -12.27 -5.36 15.67
C ALA A 282 -12.52 -5.48 17.19
N ASP A 283 -11.44 -5.57 17.96
CA ASP A 283 -11.49 -5.47 19.42
C ASP A 283 -11.93 -4.04 19.82
N GLY A 284 -12.84 -3.91 20.79
CA GLY A 284 -13.23 -2.60 21.31
C GLY A 284 -14.53 -2.02 20.74
N ALA A 285 -15.61 -2.78 20.85
CA ALA A 285 -16.91 -2.13 20.99
C ALA A 285 -17.16 -1.89 22.48
N GLU A 286 -16.53 -0.85 23.02
CA GLU A 286 -16.89 -0.29 24.32
C GLU A 286 -18.31 0.26 24.23
N GLY A 287 -19.25 -0.46 24.81
CA GLY A 287 -20.64 -0.05 24.90
C GLY A 287 -21.57 -1.24 25.18
N PRO A 288 -22.61 -1.08 26.02
CA PRO A 288 -23.50 -2.16 26.44
C PRO A 288 -24.28 -2.82 25.29
N ALA A 289 -24.34 -2.21 24.10
CA ALA A 289 -24.99 -2.77 22.91
C ALA A 289 -24.12 -3.79 22.15
N ALA A 290 -22.81 -3.82 22.35
CA ALA A 290 -21.89 -4.60 21.51
C ALA A 290 -21.38 -5.90 22.15
N ALA A 291 -21.63 -6.08 23.45
CA ALA A 291 -21.50 -7.38 24.12
C ALA A 291 -22.69 -8.33 23.81
N ALA A 292 -23.77 -7.81 23.23
CA ALA A 292 -25.03 -8.54 23.06
C ALA A 292 -25.22 -9.20 21.68
N ALA A 293 -24.46 -8.80 20.65
CA ALA A 293 -24.54 -9.42 19.33
C ALA A 293 -23.40 -10.44 19.16
N ALA A 294 -23.73 -11.72 19.07
CA ALA A 294 -22.78 -12.76 18.70
C ALA A 294 -22.21 -12.44 17.31
N ARG A 295 -21.00 -11.89 17.27
CA ARG A 295 -20.25 -11.70 16.03
C ARG A 295 -19.85 -13.08 15.51
N SER A 296 -20.10 -13.34 14.24
CA SER A 296 -19.65 -14.55 13.58
C SER A 296 -19.57 -14.31 12.09
N GLY A 297 -18.76 -15.12 11.41
CA GLY A 297 -18.63 -15.08 9.97
C GLY A 297 -18.11 -16.40 9.44
N VAL A 298 -18.11 -16.54 8.12
CA VAL A 298 -17.60 -17.72 7.41
C VAL A 298 -16.76 -17.23 6.24
N LEU A 299 -15.48 -17.60 6.25
CA LEU A 299 -14.61 -17.50 5.09
C LEU A 299 -14.78 -18.77 4.27
N SER A 300 -15.09 -18.62 2.99
CA SER A 300 -15.38 -19.75 2.08
C SER A 300 -14.34 -19.91 0.97
N GLU A 301 -13.71 -18.82 0.56
CA GLU A 301 -12.64 -18.83 -0.43
C GLU A 301 -11.61 -17.79 -0.03
N TRP A 302 -10.33 -18.13 -0.19
CA TRP A 302 -9.27 -17.13 -0.23
C TRP A 302 -8.18 -17.51 -1.21
N THR A 303 -7.69 -16.51 -1.95
CA THR A 303 -6.63 -16.64 -2.94
C THR A 303 -5.57 -15.59 -2.68
N LEU A 304 -4.30 -16.00 -2.64
CA LEU A 304 -3.15 -15.11 -2.58
C LEU A 304 -2.59 -14.93 -3.99
N MET A 305 -2.62 -13.70 -4.48
CA MET A 305 -2.04 -13.32 -5.77
C MET A 305 -0.85 -12.39 -5.56
N LEU A 306 0.26 -12.72 -6.20
CA LEU A 306 1.51 -11.98 -6.14
C LEU A 306 1.78 -11.38 -7.52
N HIS A 307 2.11 -10.09 -7.54
CA HIS A 307 2.47 -9.37 -8.75
C HIS A 307 3.86 -8.79 -8.56
N GLY A 308 4.73 -8.98 -9.54
CA GLY A 308 6.06 -8.39 -9.47
C GLY A 308 7.01 -8.88 -10.56
N THR A 309 8.31 -8.74 -10.33
CA THR A 309 9.33 -9.03 -11.35
C THR A 309 10.23 -10.19 -10.94
N HIS A 310 10.76 -10.89 -11.94
CA HIS A 310 11.82 -11.89 -11.75
C HIS A 310 13.19 -11.23 -11.50
N SER A 311 13.50 -10.19 -12.29
CA SER A 311 14.78 -9.49 -12.25
C SER A 311 14.71 -8.27 -11.33
N PRO A 312 15.84 -7.87 -10.72
CA PRO A 312 15.88 -6.73 -9.81
C PRO A 312 15.43 -5.45 -10.53
N PRO A 313 14.44 -4.74 -9.99
CA PRO A 313 13.94 -3.52 -10.64
C PRO A 313 14.88 -2.31 -10.53
N TYR A 314 15.97 -2.39 -9.74
CA TYR A 314 16.81 -1.24 -9.33
C TYR A 314 18.31 -1.38 -9.65
N VAL A 315 18.63 -1.81 -10.87
CA VAL A 315 20.01 -2.02 -11.31
C VAL A 315 20.79 -0.69 -11.30
N GLY A 316 21.89 -0.63 -10.54
CA GLY A 316 22.82 0.51 -10.53
C GLY A 316 22.47 1.67 -9.59
N GLN A 317 21.40 1.60 -8.79
CA GLN A 317 21.06 2.69 -7.86
C GLN A 317 22.05 2.81 -6.70
N VAL A 318 22.37 4.03 -6.28
CA VAL A 318 23.14 4.30 -5.05
C VAL A 318 22.15 4.43 -3.90
N VAL A 319 22.26 3.56 -2.90
CA VAL A 319 21.44 3.65 -1.68
C VAL A 319 21.97 4.79 -0.84
N HIS A 320 21.32 5.95 -0.89
CA HIS A 320 21.73 7.13 -0.11
C HIS A 320 21.27 7.08 1.35
N ASP A 321 20.19 6.35 1.65
CA ASP A 321 19.63 6.19 3.00
C ASP A 321 19.54 4.71 3.37
N SER A 322 20.31 4.31 4.38
CA SER A 322 20.38 2.95 4.90
C SER A 322 19.10 2.47 5.59
N GLY A 323 18.16 3.37 5.91
CA GLY A 323 16.83 3.05 6.44
C GLY A 323 15.74 2.93 5.39
N SER A 324 16.03 3.17 4.11
CA SER A 324 15.04 3.07 3.03
C SER A 324 14.61 1.62 2.76
N LYS A 325 13.38 1.41 2.25
CA LYS A 325 12.91 0.07 1.83
C LYS A 325 13.84 -0.57 0.80
N LEU A 326 14.38 0.23 -0.12
CA LEU A 326 15.39 -0.20 -1.07
C LEU A 326 16.67 -0.72 -0.39
N ALA A 327 17.14 -0.03 0.66
CA ALA A 327 18.29 -0.47 1.44
C ALA A 327 18.04 -1.80 2.15
N MET A 328 16.85 -1.97 2.73
CA MET A 328 16.46 -3.21 3.42
C MET A 328 16.35 -4.38 2.44
N SER A 329 15.69 -4.18 1.30
CA SER A 329 15.58 -5.19 0.24
C SER A 329 16.96 -5.63 -0.28
N ARG A 330 17.87 -4.68 -0.58
CA ARG A 330 19.24 -5.00 -1.00
C ARG A 330 20.08 -5.70 0.07
N ARG A 331 19.94 -5.29 1.33
CA ARG A 331 20.66 -5.93 2.44
C ARG A 331 20.26 -7.41 2.54
N GLN A 332 18.98 -7.69 2.42
CA GLN A 332 18.47 -9.04 2.49
C GLN A 332 18.84 -9.88 1.27
N GLU A 333 18.85 -9.29 0.07
CA GLU A 333 19.37 -9.93 -1.14
C GLU A 333 20.81 -10.40 -0.94
N LEU A 334 21.68 -9.53 -0.39
CA LEU A 334 23.06 -9.87 -0.08
C LEU A 334 23.17 -10.97 1.00
N GLU A 335 22.33 -10.92 2.05
CA GLU A 335 22.30 -11.93 3.09
C GLU A 335 21.86 -13.30 2.55
N GLN A 336 20.90 -13.32 1.63
CA GLN A 336 20.40 -14.53 0.98
C GLN A 336 21.43 -15.11 0.00
N GLU A 337 22.03 -14.27 -0.85
CA GLU A 337 23.11 -14.67 -1.76
C GLU A 337 24.32 -15.23 -1.00
N LEU A 338 24.67 -14.61 0.14
CA LEU A 338 25.71 -15.12 1.03
C LEU A 338 25.31 -16.48 1.61
N GLY A 339 24.08 -16.64 2.08
CA GLY A 339 23.55 -17.92 2.57
C GLY A 339 23.61 -19.03 1.52
N GLU A 340 23.19 -18.75 0.29
CA GLU A 340 23.24 -19.68 -0.83
C GLU A 340 24.68 -20.01 -1.26
N ALA A 341 25.58 -19.03 -1.25
CA ALA A 341 27.00 -19.23 -1.54
C ALA A 341 27.66 -20.13 -0.48
N VAL A 342 27.35 -19.92 0.80
CA VAL A 342 27.82 -20.76 1.90
C VAL A 342 27.27 -22.19 1.77
N ALA A 343 25.97 -22.35 1.49
CA ALA A 343 25.35 -23.66 1.27
C ALA A 343 25.96 -24.41 0.08
N ARG A 344 26.22 -23.72 -1.04
CA ARG A 344 26.92 -24.29 -2.20
C ARG A 344 28.36 -24.70 -1.87
N SER A 345 29.08 -23.90 -1.08
CA SER A 345 30.44 -24.22 -0.62
C SER A 345 30.48 -25.46 0.26
N LEU A 346 29.52 -25.59 1.20
CA LEU A 346 29.39 -26.76 2.06
C LEU A 346 29.06 -28.04 1.27
N ARG A 347 28.18 -27.96 0.27
CA ARG A 347 27.86 -29.10 -0.61
C ARG A 347 29.02 -29.55 -1.51
N ARG A 348 30.00 -28.69 -1.78
CA ARG A 348 31.21 -29.04 -2.56
C ARG A 348 32.33 -29.66 -1.72
N ARG A 349 32.25 -29.57 -0.39
CA ARG A 349 33.25 -30.13 0.53
C ARG A 349 32.90 -31.53 1.05
N ASN A 350 31.67 -32.00 0.80
CA ASN A 350 31.21 -33.37 1.02
C ASN A 350 31.13 -34.12 -0.31
#